data_AF-A0A359CNW8-F1
#
_entry.id   AF-A0A359CNW8-F1
#
_cell.length_a   1.000
_cell.length_b   1.000
_cell.length_c   1.000
_cell.angle_alpha   90.00
_cell.angle_beta   90.00
_cell.angle_gamma   90.00
#
_symmetry.space_group_name_H-M   'P 1'
#
loop_
_entity.id
_entity.type
_entity.pdbx_description
1 polymer ?
#
loop_
_entity_poly.entity_id
_entity_poly.type
_entity_poly.pdbx_seq_one_letter_code
_entity_poly.pdbx_strand_id
1 'polypeptide(L)'
;LELHVIKIYEDGRLGLTPRKPAKIEVENLEETILENLKANNGFMPYNDKTSPEEIYEVFHVSKKHFKNSLGGLMKKGLIFQNEKGTKLK
;
A
#
# COMPACT_ATOMS: atom_id res chain seq x y z
N LEU A 1 0.78 -20.11 -13.29
CA LEU A 1 1.01 -18.73 -13.81
C LEU A 1 -0.23 -17.92 -13.47
N GLU A 2 -0.14 -16.99 -12.52
CA GLU A 2 -1.25 -16.09 -12.18
C GLU A 2 -1.26 -14.90 -13.16
N LEU A 3 -2.34 -14.76 -13.94
CA LEU A 3 -2.51 -13.76 -14.98
C LEU A 3 -3.58 -12.76 -14.51
N HIS A 4 -3.27 -11.46 -14.55
CA HIS A 4 -4.19 -10.40 -14.11
C HIS A 4 -4.80 -9.66 -15.30
N VAL A 5 -6.09 -9.36 -15.20
CA VAL A 5 -6.85 -8.60 -16.21
C VAL A 5 -6.55 -7.11 -16.05
N ILE A 6 -5.91 -6.52 -17.06
CA ILE A 6 -5.54 -5.09 -17.05
C ILE A 6 -6.60 -4.20 -17.68
N LYS A 7 -7.40 -4.74 -18.60
CA LYS A 7 -8.41 -3.95 -19.32
C LYS A 7 -9.44 -4.86 -19.98
N ILE A 8 -10.68 -4.40 -19.97
CA ILE A 8 -11.79 -4.98 -20.73
C ILE A 8 -12.08 -4.00 -21.87
N TYR A 9 -11.98 -4.46 -23.11
CA TYR A 9 -12.30 -3.66 -24.30
C TYR A 9 -13.81 -3.80 -24.62
N GLU A 10 -14.38 -2.77 -25.24
CA GLU A 10 -15.82 -2.70 -25.58
C GLU A 10 -16.28 -3.77 -26.59
N ASP A 11 -15.33 -4.45 -27.25
CA ASP A 11 -15.54 -5.59 -28.14
C ASP A 11 -15.50 -6.96 -27.43
N GLY A 12 -15.38 -6.98 -26.10
CA GLY A 12 -15.36 -8.20 -25.29
C GLY A 12 -13.98 -8.86 -25.16
N ARG A 13 -12.90 -8.25 -25.69
CA ARG A 13 -11.55 -8.79 -25.53
C ARG A 13 -10.96 -8.41 -24.17
N LEU A 14 -10.37 -9.40 -23.50
CA LEU A 14 -9.69 -9.23 -22.22
C LEU A 14 -8.18 -9.08 -22.45
N GLY A 15 -7.63 -7.93 -22.06
CA GLY A 15 -6.19 -7.76 -21.97
C GLY A 15 -5.66 -8.44 -20.73
N LEU A 16 -4.95 -9.56 -20.90
CA LEU A 16 -4.24 -10.25 -19.83
C LEU A 16 -2.75 -9.94 -19.95
N THR A 17 -2.11 -9.57 -18.84
CA THR A 17 -0.65 -9.42 -18.81
C THR A 17 -0.07 -10.21 -17.65
N PRO A 18 1.09 -10.87 -17.83
CA PRO A 18 1.85 -11.46 -16.72
C PRO A 18 2.62 -10.40 -15.93
N ARG A 19 2.70 -9.16 -16.44
CA ARG A 19 3.46 -8.08 -15.82
C ARG A 19 2.57 -7.32 -14.85
N LYS A 20 2.76 -7.48 -13.55
CA LYS A 20 2.01 -6.74 -12.52
C LYS A 20 1.96 -5.25 -12.91
N PRO A 21 0.79 -4.67 -13.18
CA PRO A 21 0.69 -3.25 -13.42
C PRO A 21 1.11 -2.54 -12.14
N ALA A 22 2.03 -1.58 -12.23
CA ALA A 22 2.57 -0.81 -11.09
C ALA A 22 1.47 -0.14 -10.22
N LYS A 23 0.24 -0.02 -10.74
CA LYS A 23 -0.93 0.46 -10.03
C LYS A 23 -1.46 -0.54 -8.99
N ILE A 24 -1.41 -1.84 -9.30
CA ILE A 24 -1.76 -2.92 -8.36
C ILE A 24 -0.77 -2.95 -7.20
N GLU A 25 0.54 -2.70 -7.43
CA GLU A 25 1.53 -2.64 -6.35
C GLU A 25 1.23 -1.56 -5.30
N VAL A 26 0.69 -0.41 -5.73
CA VAL A 26 0.32 0.67 -4.79
C VAL A 26 -0.94 0.29 -3.98
N GLU A 27 -1.97 -0.28 -4.62
CA GLU A 27 -3.15 -0.79 -3.89
C GLU A 27 -2.80 -1.94 -2.93
N ASN A 28 -1.89 -2.83 -3.33
CA ASN A 28 -1.38 -3.90 -2.47
C ASN A 28 -0.62 -3.35 -1.27
N LEU A 29 0.13 -2.25 -1.44
CA LEU A 29 0.86 -1.64 -0.34
C LEU A 29 -0.10 -1.01 0.68
N GLU A 30 -1.16 -0.33 0.23
CA GLU A 30 -2.20 0.19 1.11
C GLU A 30 -2.86 -0.93 1.94
N GLU A 31 -3.22 -2.05 1.30
CA GLU A 31 -3.76 -3.23 1.98
C GLU A 31 -2.76 -3.85 2.96
N THR A 32 -1.50 -4.04 2.53
CA THR A 32 -0.44 -4.59 3.39
C THR A 32 -0.23 -3.73 4.63
N ILE A 33 -0.24 -2.40 4.47
CA ILE A 33 -0.13 -1.45 5.58
C ILE A 33 -1.33 -1.60 6.54
N LEU A 34 -2.54 -1.76 6.01
CA LEU A 34 -3.75 -1.94 6.81
C LEU A 34 -3.76 -3.28 7.55
N GLU A 35 -3.34 -4.37 6.91
CA GLU A 35 -3.23 -5.69 7.54
C GLU A 35 -2.18 -5.68 8.64
N ASN A 36 -1.01 -5.08 8.38
CA ASN A 36 0.06 -4.97 9.36
C ASN A 36 -0.37 -4.08 10.55
N LEU A 37 -1.10 -2.99 10.29
CA LEU A 37 -1.76 -2.21 11.34
C LEU A 37 -2.73 -3.06 12.15
N LYS A 38 -3.66 -3.79 11.52
CA LYS A 38 -4.63 -4.65 12.21
C LYS A 38 -3.94 -5.73 13.06
N ALA A 39 -2.87 -6.33 12.55
CA ALA A 39 -2.07 -7.31 13.27
C ALA A 39 -1.39 -6.70 14.51
N ASN A 40 -0.95 -5.44 14.43
CA ASN A 40 -0.33 -4.69 15.53
C ASN A 40 -1.35 -3.87 16.35
N ASN A 41 -2.55 -4.42 16.61
CA ASN A 41 -3.62 -3.76 17.38
C ASN A 41 -4.07 -2.39 16.84
N GLY A 42 -3.95 -2.18 15.53
CA GLY A 42 -4.27 -0.92 14.88
C GLY A 42 -3.24 0.17 15.14
N PHE A 43 -2.01 -0.13 15.55
CA PHE A 43 -0.97 0.87 15.74
C PHE A 43 0.38 0.36 15.25
N MET A 44 1.10 1.17 14.49
CA MET A 44 2.50 0.92 14.15
C MET A 44 3.35 2.14 14.53
N PRO A 45 4.60 1.93 14.97
CA PRO A 45 5.51 3.03 15.27
C PRO A 45 6.03 3.75 14.01
N TYR A 46 5.70 3.25 12.81
CA TYR A 46 6.17 3.82 11.55
C TYR A 46 5.33 5.02 11.08
N ASN A 47 5.97 6.08 10.61
CA ASN A 47 5.36 7.30 10.08
C ASN A 47 6.27 7.94 9.00
N ASP A 48 5.94 9.15 8.52
CA ASP A 48 6.76 9.86 7.51
C ASP A 48 8.21 10.18 7.98
N LYS A 49 8.44 10.19 9.31
CA LYS A 49 9.77 10.40 9.90
C LYS A 49 10.61 9.12 9.98
N THR A 50 10.02 7.94 9.78
CA THR A 50 10.74 6.67 9.80
C THR A 50 11.84 6.63 8.73
N SER A 51 12.95 5.99 9.08
CA SER A 51 14.09 5.82 8.19
C SER A 51 13.70 4.98 6.97
N PRO A 52 14.25 5.29 5.77
CA PRO A 52 14.01 4.50 4.57
C PRO A 52 14.35 3.02 4.74
N GLU A 53 15.39 2.73 5.55
CA GLU A 53 15.88 1.38 5.86
C GLU A 53 14.83 0.56 6.60
N GLU A 54 14.27 1.07 7.69
CA GLU A 54 13.20 0.39 8.45
C GLU A 54 11.93 0.19 7.62
N ILE A 55 11.55 1.18 6.81
CA ILE A 55 10.40 1.05 5.89
C ILE A 55 10.66 -0.06 4.88
N TYR A 56 11.88 -0.16 4.37
CA TYR A 56 12.26 -1.18 3.41
C TYR A 56 12.35 -2.57 4.05
N GLU A 57 12.85 -2.70 5.27
CA GLU A 57 12.88 -4.00 5.96
C GLU A 57 11.48 -4.55 6.25
N VAL A 58 10.55 -3.67 6.64
CA VAL A 58 9.20 -4.09 7.04
C VAL A 58 8.27 -4.23 5.84
N PHE A 59 8.26 -3.25 4.95
CA PHE A 59 7.32 -3.16 3.84
C PHE A 59 7.94 -3.47 2.49
N HIS A 60 9.26 -3.61 2.39
CA HIS A 60 9.98 -3.90 1.14
C HIS A 60 9.72 -2.86 0.03
N VAL A 61 9.45 -1.61 0.43
CA VAL A 61 9.14 -0.51 -0.51
C VAL A 61 9.97 0.73 -0.22
N SER A 62 10.12 1.58 -1.24
CA SER A 62 10.79 2.86 -1.07
C SER A 62 9.96 3.82 -0.20
N LYS A 63 10.64 4.68 0.56
CA LYS A 63 10.01 5.75 1.38
C LYS A 63 8.98 6.59 0.61
N LYS A 64 9.20 6.85 -0.69
CA LYS A 64 8.26 7.57 -1.56
C LYS A 64 6.93 6.80 -1.76
N HIS A 65 7.00 5.48 -1.98
CA HIS A 65 5.82 4.62 -2.15
C HIS A 65 5.05 4.48 -0.84
N PHE A 66 5.76 4.35 0.28
CA PHE A 66 5.16 4.34 1.61
C PHE A 66 4.39 5.63 1.91
N LYS A 67 5.01 6.79 1.66
CA LYS A 67 4.37 8.10 1.83
C LYS A 67 3.13 8.28 0.94
N ASN A 68 3.21 7.84 -0.33
CA ASN A 68 2.06 7.89 -1.24
C ASN A 68 0.88 7.03 -0.73
N SER A 69 1.16 5.81 -0.26
CA SER A 69 0.14 4.88 0.24
C SER A 69 -0.45 5.35 1.55
N LEU A 70 0.37 5.87 2.47
CA LEU A 70 -0.11 6.53 3.68
C LEU A 70 -1.00 7.73 3.35
N GLY A 71 -0.59 8.57 2.40
CA GLY A 71 -1.39 9.69 1.93
C GLY A 71 -2.74 9.26 1.33
N GLY A 72 -2.76 8.17 0.57
CA GLY A 72 -3.98 7.55 0.03
C GLY A 72 -4.91 7.03 1.13
N LEU A 73 -4.38 6.28 2.09
CA LEU A 73 -5.10 5.77 3.25
C LEU A 73 -5.63 6.89 4.17
N MET A 74 -4.87 7.97 4.36
CA MET A 74 -5.31 9.16 5.09
C MET A 74 -6.46 9.86 4.37
N LYS A 75 -6.38 10.00 3.03
CA LYS A 75 -7.47 10.54 2.21
C LYS A 75 -8.73 9.68 2.27
N LYS A 76 -8.58 8.36 2.31
CA LYS A 76 -9.68 7.40 2.53
C LYS A 76 -10.22 7.42 3.97
N GLY A 77 -9.54 8.09 4.90
CA GLY A 77 -9.94 8.17 6.31
C GLY A 77 -9.75 6.88 7.10
N LEU A 78 -8.93 5.95 6.61
CA LEU A 78 -8.71 4.63 7.20
C LEU A 78 -7.62 4.63 8.28
N ILE A 79 -6.65 5.55 8.17
CA ILE A 79 -5.52 5.65 9.10
C ILE A 79 -5.34 7.09 9.58
N PHE A 80 -4.65 7.24 10.72
CA PHE A 80 -4.28 8.48 11.35
C PHE A 80 -2.79 8.47 11.68
N GLN A 81 -2.06 9.50 11.27
CA GLN A 81 -0.63 9.64 11.58
C GLN A 81 -0.41 10.63 12.71
N ASN A 82 0.41 10.24 13.67
CA ASN A 82 0.85 11.04 14.82
C ASN A 82 2.38 11.06 14.90
N GLU A 83 2.94 11.93 15.74
CA GLU A 83 4.38 11.93 16.02
C GLU A 83 4.90 10.61 16.58
N LYS A 84 4.04 9.82 17.22
CA LYS A 84 4.39 8.49 17.75
C LYS A 84 4.35 7.37 16.70
N GLY A 85 3.72 7.57 15.55
CA GLY A 85 3.51 6.51 14.56
C GLY A 85 2.20 6.64 13.78
N THR A 86 1.82 5.57 13.11
CA THR A 86 0.56 5.48 12.35
C THR A 86 -0.42 4.59 13.10
N LYS A 87 -1.66 5.04 13.22
CA LYS A 87 -2.76 4.31 13.86
C LYS A 87 -3.88 4.05 12.86
N LEU A 88 -4.51 2.89 12.93
CA LEU A 88 -5.77 2.60 12.25
C LEU A 88 -6.88 3.40 12.95
N LYS A 89 -7.76 4.02 12.16
CA LYS A 89 -8.91 4.75 12.68
C LYS A 89 -10.03 3.80 13.07
#